data_AF-A0A6S6U5T1-F1
#
_entry.id   AF-A0A6S6U5T1-F1
#
_cell.length_a   1.000
_cell.length_b   1.000
_cell.length_c   1.000
_cell.angle_alpha   90.00
_cell.angle_beta   90.00
_cell.angle_gamma   90.00
#
_symmetry.space_group_name_H-M   'P 1'
#
loop_
_entity.id
_entity.type
_entity.pdbx_description
1 polymer ?
#
loop_
_entity_poly.entity_id
_entity_poly.type
_entity_poly.pdbx_seq_one_letter_code
_entity_poly.pdbx_strand_id
1 'polypeptide(L)'
;MLISVHIPKTGGVTFRSLLEHNFKSGLLYDYQDRPMSSPTFLRNMKACRQAITPNASLSDYECVHGHFMPFKYKFLKEKRFSIWFRHPVDRIISRYYYMQRHSNFSSNQFDLYIRDKNISLEDFCEIRHFHNLYNKYLWGVSLECFDFIGITEKYEQSLKRFCNAFEIDADFRNMPSENINTDVAKEDGRYTVNDKLFNSIYRNNRKDFLIYEKALSMY
;
A
#
# COMPACT_ATOMS: atom_id res chain seq x y z
N MET A 1 -11.48 11.55 -12.72
CA MET A 1 -10.62 10.34 -12.72
C MET A 1 -10.28 9.91 -11.29
N LEU A 2 -10.35 8.62 -10.99
CA LEU A 2 -9.88 8.04 -9.72
C LEU A 2 -8.38 7.71 -9.80
N ILE A 3 -7.61 8.14 -8.80
CA ILE A 3 -6.21 7.76 -8.61
C ILE A 3 -6.09 6.92 -7.33
N SER A 4 -6.02 5.61 -7.51
CA SER A 4 -5.98 4.60 -6.45
C SER A 4 -4.54 4.22 -6.12
N VAL A 5 -4.01 4.81 -5.05
CA VAL A 5 -2.64 4.56 -4.57
C VAL A 5 -2.61 3.24 -3.80
N HIS A 6 -1.96 2.24 -4.38
CA HIS A 6 -1.79 0.95 -3.72
C HIS A 6 -0.45 0.91 -2.98
N ILE A 7 -0.50 1.00 -1.65
CA ILE A 7 0.64 0.68 -0.79
C ILE A 7 0.70 -0.84 -0.57
N PRO A 8 1.84 -1.52 -0.78
CA PRO A 8 1.93 -2.94 -0.58
C PRO A 8 1.48 -3.38 0.83
N LYS A 9 0.72 -4.48 0.87
CA LYS A 9 0.25 -5.15 2.10
C LYS A 9 -0.81 -4.38 2.91
N THR A 10 -1.59 -3.51 2.25
CA THR A 10 -2.75 -2.82 2.84
C THR A 10 -4.09 -3.25 2.22
N GLY A 11 -4.27 -4.56 1.98
CA GLY A 11 -5.55 -5.11 1.49
C GLY A 11 -5.85 -4.88 0.00
N GLY A 12 -4.84 -4.58 -0.82
CA GLY A 12 -5.06 -4.15 -2.20
C GLY A 12 -5.49 -5.21 -3.20
N VAL A 13 -5.49 -6.52 -2.90
CA VAL A 13 -5.88 -7.56 -3.87
C VAL A 13 -7.39 -7.55 -4.12
N THR A 14 -8.20 -7.75 -3.08
CA THR A 14 -9.67 -7.66 -3.18
C THR A 14 -10.11 -6.27 -3.67
N PHE A 15 -9.42 -5.21 -3.24
CA PHE A 15 -9.72 -3.86 -3.71
C PHE A 15 -9.38 -3.67 -5.20
N ARG A 16 -8.31 -4.29 -5.70
CA ARG A 16 -7.99 -4.29 -7.13
C ARG A 16 -9.08 -5.00 -7.92
N SER A 17 -9.60 -6.14 -7.46
CA SER A 17 -10.69 -6.85 -8.11
C SER A 17 -11.99 -6.03 -8.20
N LEU A 18 -12.29 -5.23 -7.17
CA LEU A 18 -13.39 -4.24 -7.24
C LEU A 18 -13.16 -3.25 -8.39
N LEU A 19 -11.96 -2.66 -8.47
CA LEU A 19 -11.64 -1.67 -9.51
C LEU A 19 -11.65 -2.30 -10.91
N GLU A 20 -11.12 -3.52 -11.05
CA GLU A 20 -11.15 -4.32 -12.28
C GLU A 20 -12.58 -4.52 -12.78
N HIS A 21 -13.48 -4.93 -11.88
CA HIS A 21 -14.88 -5.17 -12.22
C HIS A 21 -15.61 -3.88 -12.64
N ASN A 22 -15.38 -2.79 -11.91
CA ASN A 22 -16.06 -1.52 -12.14
C ASN A 22 -15.57 -0.78 -13.39
N PHE A 23 -14.25 -0.62 -13.54
CA PHE A 23 -13.67 0.25 -14.56
C PHE A 23 -13.30 -0.50 -15.84
N LYS A 24 -13.12 -1.84 -15.81
CA LYS A 24 -12.82 -2.67 -17.00
C LYS A 24 -11.69 -2.08 -17.84
N SER A 25 -11.93 -1.72 -19.10
CA SER A 25 -10.96 -1.09 -20.01
C SER A 25 -10.54 0.32 -19.58
N GLY A 26 -11.34 1.01 -18.77
CA GLY A 26 -11.02 2.30 -18.17
C GLY A 26 -10.05 2.21 -16.98
N LEU A 27 -9.58 1.02 -16.60
CA LEU A 27 -8.57 0.81 -15.56
C LEU A 27 -7.14 0.77 -16.16
N LEU A 28 -6.31 1.74 -15.77
CA LEU A 28 -4.88 1.73 -16.03
C LEU A 28 -4.10 1.16 -14.84
N TYR A 29 -3.26 0.17 -15.12
CA TYR A 29 -2.31 -0.38 -14.14
C TYR A 29 -0.98 0.37 -14.16
N ASP A 30 -0.64 0.98 -13.02
CA ASP A 30 0.61 1.72 -12.84
C ASP A 30 1.52 1.05 -11.80
N TYR A 31 2.09 -0.10 -12.18
CA TYR A 31 2.98 -0.90 -11.34
C TYR A 31 4.45 -0.82 -11.74
N GLN A 32 4.77 -0.09 -12.82
CA GLN A 32 6.12 -0.01 -13.37
C GLN A 32 7.05 0.88 -12.54
N ASP A 33 6.49 1.78 -11.73
CA ASP A 33 7.28 2.76 -11.00
C ASP A 33 8.17 2.15 -9.93
N ARG A 34 7.66 1.13 -9.23
CA ARG A 34 8.34 0.39 -8.14
C ARG A 34 9.14 1.33 -7.25
N PRO A 35 8.51 2.33 -6.60
CA PRO A 35 9.20 3.45 -5.98
C PRO A 35 10.14 2.99 -4.86
N MET A 36 9.83 1.87 -4.21
CA MET A 36 10.67 1.30 -3.16
C MET A 36 11.85 0.48 -3.68
N SER A 37 12.02 0.29 -4.98
CA SER A 37 13.20 -0.38 -5.55
C SER A 37 14.38 0.58 -5.75
N SER A 38 14.26 1.86 -5.38
CA SER A 38 15.29 2.87 -5.56
C SER A 38 15.59 3.64 -4.26
N PRO A 39 16.82 4.18 -4.10
CA PRO A 39 17.16 5.11 -3.03
C PRO A 39 16.23 6.33 -2.99
N THR A 40 16.06 6.93 -1.81
CA THR A 40 15.12 8.04 -1.57
C THR A 40 15.29 9.21 -2.56
N PHE A 41 16.52 9.65 -2.82
CA PHE A 41 16.77 10.76 -3.75
C PHE A 41 16.28 10.45 -5.17
N LEU A 42 16.69 9.29 -5.72
CA LEU A 42 16.28 8.86 -7.06
C LEU A 42 14.77 8.62 -7.15
N ARG A 43 14.17 8.02 -6.13
CA ARG A 43 12.72 7.85 -6.03
C ARG A 43 11.98 9.18 -6.13
N ASN A 44 12.40 10.17 -5.33
CA ASN A 44 11.76 11.48 -5.28
C ASN A 44 11.93 12.25 -6.60
N MET A 45 13.14 12.22 -7.17
CA MET A 45 13.43 12.82 -8.48
C MET A 45 12.57 12.19 -9.60
N LYS A 46 12.43 10.85 -9.60
CA LYS A 46 11.59 10.13 -10.57
C LYS A 46 10.13 10.58 -10.49
N ALA A 47 9.57 10.72 -9.28
CA ALA A 47 8.20 11.20 -9.12
C ALA A 47 8.02 12.66 -9.56
N CYS A 48 8.99 13.55 -9.31
CA CYS A 48 8.96 14.90 -9.86
C CYS A 48 8.91 14.90 -11.39
N ARG A 49 9.79 14.12 -12.02
CA ARG A 49 9.81 14.00 -13.49
C ARG A 49 8.47 13.50 -14.03
N GLN A 50 7.91 12.46 -13.42
CA GLN A 50 6.64 11.87 -13.85
C GLN A 50 5.43 12.77 -13.59
N ALA A 51 5.51 13.68 -12.63
CA ALA A 51 4.47 14.67 -12.39
C ALA A 51 4.41 15.77 -13.45
N ILE A 52 5.51 16.00 -14.18
CA ILE A 52 5.60 16.96 -15.29
C ILE A 52 5.32 16.25 -16.63
N THR A 53 5.93 15.08 -16.83
CA THR A 53 5.81 14.27 -18.05
C THR A 53 5.35 12.86 -17.69
N PRO A 54 4.05 12.60 -17.53
CA PRO A 54 3.55 11.25 -17.27
C PRO A 54 3.84 10.34 -18.47
N ASN A 55 4.14 9.07 -18.20
CA ASN A 55 4.52 8.10 -19.23
C ASN A 55 3.37 7.64 -20.14
N ALA A 56 2.12 7.99 -19.82
CA ALA A 56 0.93 7.54 -20.53
C ALA A 56 -0.05 8.70 -20.71
N SER A 57 -0.75 8.72 -21.86
CA SER A 57 -1.97 9.51 -21.99
C SER A 57 -3.01 8.96 -21.02
N LEU A 58 -3.67 9.84 -20.27
CA LEU A 58 -4.70 9.46 -19.32
C LEU A 58 -6.13 9.69 -19.86
N SER A 59 -6.27 10.18 -21.09
CA SER A 59 -7.57 10.55 -21.69
C SER A 59 -8.57 9.40 -21.74
N ASP A 60 -8.08 8.18 -21.90
CA ASP A 60 -8.92 6.99 -22.14
C ASP A 60 -9.20 6.20 -20.86
N TYR A 61 -8.74 6.71 -19.70
CA TYR A 61 -8.81 6.02 -18.43
C TYR A 61 -9.67 6.79 -17.42
N GLU A 62 -10.43 6.04 -16.65
CA GLU A 62 -11.27 6.57 -15.58
C GLU A 62 -10.64 6.32 -14.21
N CYS A 63 -9.82 5.26 -14.10
CA CYS A 63 -9.11 4.87 -12.88
C CYS A 63 -7.66 4.51 -13.17
N VAL A 64 -6.74 5.05 -12.37
CA VAL A 64 -5.33 4.60 -12.32
C VAL A 64 -5.10 3.88 -11.00
N HIS A 65 -4.55 2.67 -11.04
CA HIS A 65 -4.27 1.88 -9.84
C HIS A 65 -2.90 1.22 -9.88
N GLY A 66 -2.13 1.33 -8.80
CA GLY A 66 -0.87 0.61 -8.68
C GLY A 66 0.13 1.16 -7.66
N HIS A 67 1.37 0.69 -7.77
CA HIS A 67 2.47 1.01 -6.86
C HIS A 67 3.26 2.22 -7.35
N PHE A 68 2.67 3.41 -7.22
CA PHE A 68 3.31 4.70 -7.51
C PHE A 68 3.27 5.63 -6.30
N MET A 69 4.10 6.69 -6.32
CA MET A 69 3.98 7.76 -5.32
C MET A 69 2.86 8.73 -5.74
N PRO A 70 1.91 9.11 -4.86
CA PRO A 70 0.82 10.01 -5.21
C PRO A 70 1.29 11.35 -5.79
N PHE A 71 2.51 11.79 -5.45
CA PHE A 71 3.12 13.00 -6.01
C PHE A 71 3.10 13.02 -7.55
N LYS A 72 3.25 11.86 -8.20
CA LYS A 72 3.19 11.70 -9.66
C LYS A 72 1.92 12.27 -10.29
N TYR A 73 0.78 12.15 -9.61
CA TYR A 73 -0.51 12.62 -10.12
C TYR A 73 -1.00 13.88 -9.39
N LYS A 74 -0.18 14.48 -8.52
CA LYS A 74 -0.59 15.61 -7.66
C LYS A 74 -1.15 16.80 -8.45
N PHE A 75 -0.61 17.08 -9.63
CA PHE A 75 -0.99 18.22 -10.47
C PHE A 75 -2.01 17.90 -11.56
N LEU A 76 -2.45 16.64 -11.68
CA LEU A 76 -3.49 16.26 -12.63
C LEU A 76 -4.82 16.95 -12.24
N LYS A 77 -5.52 17.54 -13.21
CA LYS A 77 -6.81 18.20 -12.99
C LYS A 77 -7.93 17.15 -12.84
N GLU A 78 -9.03 17.51 -12.18
CA GLU A 78 -10.25 16.69 -12.10
C GLU A 78 -10.01 15.23 -11.67
N LYS A 79 -9.19 15.09 -10.62
CA LYS A 79 -8.83 13.81 -10.02
C LYS A 79 -9.40 13.69 -8.62
N ARG A 80 -9.55 12.46 -8.18
CA ARG A 80 -9.85 12.11 -6.79
C ARG A 80 -8.91 11.00 -6.34
N PHE A 81 -8.26 11.17 -5.20
CA PHE A 81 -7.30 10.21 -4.68
C PHE A 81 -7.94 9.22 -3.69
N SER A 82 -7.53 7.96 -3.78
CA SER A 82 -7.87 6.90 -2.83
C SER A 82 -6.60 6.23 -2.34
N ILE A 83 -6.54 5.91 -1.04
CA ILE A 83 -5.43 5.21 -0.42
C ILE A 83 -5.92 4.30 0.70
N TRP A 84 -5.16 3.24 0.99
CA TRP A 84 -5.45 2.32 2.08
C TRP A 84 -4.27 2.23 3.03
N PHE A 85 -4.57 2.13 4.33
CA PHE A 85 -3.62 1.89 5.39
C PHE A 85 -3.95 0.60 6.16
N ARG A 86 -2.96 0.13 6.88
CA ARG A 86 -3.02 -1.00 7.82
C ARG A 86 -2.19 -0.60 9.03
N HIS A 87 -2.45 -1.16 10.19
CA HIS A 87 -1.62 -0.94 11.36
C HIS A 87 -0.15 -1.26 11.00
N PRO A 88 0.82 -0.37 11.31
CA PRO A 88 2.19 -0.51 10.82
C PRO A 88 2.85 -1.85 11.17
N VAL A 89 2.59 -2.38 12.37
CA VAL A 89 3.08 -3.70 12.82
C VAL A 89 2.56 -4.80 11.90
N ASP A 90 1.25 -4.85 11.69
CA ASP A 90 0.61 -5.91 10.91
C ASP A 90 1.02 -5.85 9.44
N ARG A 91 1.23 -4.63 8.90
CA ARG A 91 1.76 -4.46 7.54
C ARG A 91 3.17 -5.04 7.41
N ILE A 92 4.05 -4.76 8.38
CA ILE A 92 5.44 -5.23 8.37
C ILE A 92 5.49 -6.76 8.48
N ILE A 93 4.72 -7.34 9.39
CA ILE A 93 4.59 -8.78 9.57
C ILE A 93 4.04 -9.42 8.28
N SER A 94 2.97 -8.87 7.73
CA SER A 94 2.38 -9.34 6.46
C SER A 94 3.39 -9.31 5.32
N ARG A 95 4.28 -8.30 5.29
CA ARG A 95 5.36 -8.21 4.31
C ARG A 95 6.39 -9.31 4.53
N TYR A 96 6.89 -9.48 5.75
CA TYR A 96 7.90 -10.49 6.07
C TYR A 96 7.44 -11.88 5.60
N TYR A 97 6.25 -12.31 6.01
CA TYR A 97 5.72 -13.62 5.61
C TYR A 97 5.36 -13.72 4.12
N TYR A 98 4.96 -12.61 3.50
CA TYR A 98 4.80 -12.60 2.05
C TYR A 98 6.12 -12.86 1.33
N MET A 99 7.21 -12.21 1.78
CA MET A 99 8.55 -12.39 1.21
C MET A 99 9.08 -13.80 1.46
N GLN A 100 8.89 -14.35 2.66
CA GLN A 100 9.26 -15.74 2.96
C GLN A 100 8.55 -16.75 2.05
N ARG A 101 7.27 -16.52 1.72
CA ARG A 101 6.50 -17.41 0.84
C ARG A 101 6.81 -17.26 -0.65
N HIS A 102 7.16 -16.05 -1.10
CA HIS A 102 7.29 -15.72 -2.53
C HIS A 102 8.73 -15.49 -3.00
N SER A 103 9.72 -15.63 -2.10
CA SER A 103 11.14 -15.47 -2.41
C SER A 103 11.67 -16.41 -3.51
N ASN A 104 10.98 -17.52 -3.77
CA ASN A 104 11.34 -18.49 -4.82
C ASN A 104 11.08 -17.98 -6.25
N PHE A 105 10.34 -16.88 -6.42
CA PHE A 105 9.91 -16.36 -7.73
C PHE A 105 10.45 -14.95 -8.04
N SER A 106 11.27 -14.36 -7.17
CA SER A 106 11.78 -13.00 -7.33
C SER A 106 13.24 -12.95 -7.77
N SER A 107 13.55 -12.11 -8.75
CA SER A 107 14.91 -11.77 -9.19
C SER A 107 15.48 -10.52 -8.50
N ASN A 108 14.76 -9.93 -7.55
CA ASN A 108 15.22 -8.77 -6.81
C ASN A 108 16.26 -9.18 -5.75
N GLN A 109 17.44 -8.54 -5.76
CA GLN A 109 18.53 -8.84 -4.84
C GLN A 109 18.13 -8.76 -3.35
N PHE A 110 17.19 -7.90 -2.99
CA PHE A 110 16.66 -7.85 -1.60
C PHE A 110 15.86 -9.11 -1.24
N ASP A 111 15.06 -9.61 -2.17
CA ASP A 111 14.22 -10.79 -1.93
C ASP A 111 15.10 -12.05 -1.88
N LEU A 112 16.15 -12.10 -2.69
CA LEU A 112 17.20 -13.13 -2.64
C LEU A 112 18.00 -13.06 -1.33
N TYR A 113 18.39 -11.86 -0.87
CA TYR A 113 19.11 -11.68 0.40
C TYR A 113 18.32 -12.19 1.61
N ILE A 114 17.02 -11.88 1.65
CA ILE A 114 16.12 -12.31 2.73
C ILE A 114 15.95 -13.83 2.72
N ARG A 115 15.84 -14.42 1.53
CA ARG A 115 15.74 -15.88 1.33
C ARG A 115 17.00 -16.61 1.78
N ASP A 116 18.15 -16.21 1.26
CA ASP A 116 19.40 -16.96 1.40
C ASP A 116 19.97 -16.89 2.83
N LYS A 117 19.48 -15.95 3.65
CA LYS A 117 19.94 -15.74 5.03
C LYS A 117 19.03 -16.31 6.11
N ASN A 118 17.87 -16.89 5.76
CA ASN A 118 16.86 -17.33 6.73
C ASN A 118 16.64 -16.29 7.84
N ILE A 119 16.49 -15.03 7.44
CA ILE A 119 16.48 -13.89 8.36
C ILE A 119 15.30 -13.98 9.32
N SER A 120 15.54 -13.70 10.61
CA SER A 120 14.48 -13.64 11.62
C SER A 120 13.55 -12.44 11.36
N LEU A 121 12.36 -12.44 11.98
CA LEU A 121 11.45 -11.30 11.90
C LEU A 121 12.08 -10.06 12.55
N GLU A 122 12.81 -10.26 13.66
CA GLU A 122 13.57 -9.24 14.37
C GLU A 122 14.60 -8.57 13.45
N ASP A 123 15.46 -9.36 12.80
CA ASP A 123 16.49 -8.84 11.90
C ASP A 123 15.88 -8.18 10.66
N PHE A 124 14.78 -8.73 10.14
CA PHE A 124 14.04 -8.12 9.05
C PHE A 124 13.53 -6.71 9.42
N CYS A 125 13.06 -6.53 10.66
CA CYS A 125 12.59 -5.25 11.16
C CYS A 125 13.70 -4.21 11.34
N GLU A 126 14.98 -4.62 11.35
CA GLU A 126 16.13 -3.71 11.40
C GLU A 126 16.59 -3.23 10.01
N ILE A 127 16.09 -3.82 8.92
CA ILE A 127 16.45 -3.41 7.56
C ILE A 127 15.90 -2.00 7.26
N ARG A 128 16.79 -1.00 7.31
CA ARG A 128 16.49 0.44 7.09
C ARG A 128 15.72 0.72 5.80
N HIS A 129 15.93 -0.11 4.78
CA HIS A 129 15.23 0.00 3.52
C HIS A 129 13.70 -0.17 3.67
N PHE A 130 13.22 -0.95 4.65
CA PHE A 130 11.79 -1.19 4.89
C PHE A 130 11.13 -0.27 5.92
N HIS A 131 11.91 0.55 6.61
CA HIS A 131 11.41 1.50 7.60
C HIS A 131 10.56 2.62 6.99
N ASN A 132 9.53 3.07 7.70
CA ASN A 132 8.72 4.24 7.37
C ASN A 132 8.19 4.24 5.92
N LEU A 133 7.53 3.15 5.51
CA LEU A 133 7.01 2.97 4.15
C LEU A 133 5.96 4.01 3.78
N TYR A 134 5.01 4.29 4.67
CA TYR A 134 3.95 5.28 4.42
C TYR A 134 4.55 6.66 4.22
N ASN A 135 5.50 7.06 5.06
CA ASN A 135 6.22 8.31 4.89
C ASN A 135 7.00 8.38 3.55
N LYS A 136 7.55 7.25 3.09
CA LYS A 136 8.26 7.20 1.78
C LYS A 136 7.28 7.32 0.61
N TYR A 137 6.11 6.68 0.67
CA TYR A 137 5.07 6.78 -0.36
C TYR A 137 4.48 8.18 -0.43
N LEU A 138 4.12 8.77 0.71
CA LEU A 138 3.46 10.07 0.83
C LEU A 138 4.42 11.27 0.67
N TRP A 139 5.61 11.07 0.12
CA TRP A 139 6.56 12.16 -0.05
C TRP A 139 5.95 13.29 -0.91
N GLY A 140 5.89 14.50 -0.34
CA GLY A 140 5.34 15.69 -1.00
C GLY A 140 3.81 15.76 -1.10
N VAL A 141 3.08 14.84 -0.46
CA VAL A 141 1.61 14.78 -0.46
C VAL A 141 1.10 14.58 0.96
N SER A 142 0.16 15.41 1.40
CA SER A 142 -0.47 15.28 2.71
C SER A 142 -1.72 14.40 2.64
N LEU A 143 -2.19 13.90 3.79
CA LEU A 143 -3.38 13.04 3.83
C LEU A 143 -4.66 13.79 3.42
N GLU A 144 -4.69 15.10 3.58
CA GLU A 144 -5.80 15.98 3.17
C GLU A 144 -5.99 16.03 1.65
N CYS A 145 -5.01 15.57 0.87
CA CYS A 145 -5.15 15.44 -0.58
C CYS A 145 -5.97 14.20 -1.00
N PHE A 146 -6.35 13.32 -0.07
CA PHE A 146 -7.06 12.08 -0.37
C PHE A 146 -8.55 12.24 -0.11
N ASP A 147 -9.36 12.03 -1.15
CA ASP A 147 -10.82 11.98 -1.09
C ASP A 147 -11.33 10.74 -0.36
N PHE A 148 -10.49 9.72 -0.22
CA PHE A 148 -10.79 8.51 0.51
C PHE A 148 -9.56 7.91 1.18
N ILE A 149 -9.76 7.48 2.43
CA ILE A 149 -8.80 6.76 3.25
C ILE A 149 -9.46 5.47 3.75
N GLY A 150 -8.94 4.33 3.30
CA GLY A 150 -9.36 3.01 3.74
C GLY A 150 -8.51 2.48 4.89
N ILE A 151 -9.12 1.76 5.82
CA ILE A 151 -8.44 1.11 6.95
C ILE A 151 -8.65 -0.40 6.82
N THR A 152 -7.56 -1.15 6.69
CA THR A 152 -7.59 -2.60 6.44
C THR A 152 -8.26 -3.34 7.60
N GLU A 153 -8.08 -2.88 8.84
CA GLU A 153 -8.73 -3.44 10.03
C GLU A 153 -10.26 -3.28 10.03
N LYS A 154 -10.77 -2.32 9.24
CA LYS A 154 -12.19 -2.05 9.04
C LYS A 154 -12.56 -2.26 7.57
N TYR A 155 -12.13 -3.36 6.97
CA TYR A 155 -12.15 -3.56 5.51
C TYR A 155 -13.54 -3.37 4.90
N GLU A 156 -14.55 -4.10 5.37
CA GLU A 156 -15.92 -4.01 4.84
C GLU A 156 -16.51 -2.59 4.97
N GLN A 157 -16.30 -1.95 6.11
CA GLN A 157 -16.77 -0.59 6.36
C GLN A 157 -16.06 0.40 5.43
N SER A 158 -14.75 0.27 5.27
CA SER A 158 -13.94 1.06 4.34
C SER A 158 -14.39 0.88 2.90
N LEU A 159 -14.73 -0.35 2.50
CA LEU A 159 -15.20 -0.67 1.16
C LEU A 159 -16.55 -0.02 0.86
N LYS A 160 -17.51 -0.11 1.79
CA LYS A 160 -18.81 0.58 1.69
C LYS A 160 -18.64 2.09 1.56
N ARG A 161 -17.75 2.68 2.37
CA ARG A 161 -17.42 4.11 2.28
C ARG A 161 -16.79 4.50 0.95
N PHE A 162 -15.90 3.65 0.42
CA PHE A 162 -15.31 3.86 -0.90
C PHE A 162 -16.39 3.89 -1.98
N CYS A 163 -17.26 2.89 -2.02
CA CYS A 163 -18.33 2.81 -3.00
C CYS A 163 -19.28 4.02 -2.92
N ASN A 164 -19.66 4.43 -1.71
CA ASN A 164 -20.48 5.63 -1.52
C ASN A 164 -19.74 6.91 -1.98
N ALA A 165 -18.45 7.05 -1.63
CA ALA A 165 -17.69 8.25 -1.98
C ALA A 165 -17.48 8.37 -3.49
N PHE A 166 -17.32 7.26 -4.21
CA PHE A 166 -17.03 7.24 -5.65
C PHE A 166 -18.22 6.86 -6.51
N GLU A 167 -19.43 6.77 -5.92
CA GLU A 167 -20.67 6.42 -6.62
C GLU A 167 -20.56 5.11 -7.41
N ILE A 168 -19.86 4.13 -6.82
CA ILE A 168 -19.66 2.80 -7.42
C ILE A 168 -20.74 1.86 -6.90
N ASP A 169 -21.57 1.37 -7.81
CA ASP A 169 -22.53 0.30 -7.52
C ASP A 169 -21.82 -1.06 -7.61
N ALA A 170 -21.51 -1.64 -6.45
CA ALA A 170 -20.79 -2.90 -6.33
C ALA A 170 -21.60 -3.93 -5.53
N ASP A 171 -21.85 -5.09 -6.14
CA ASP A 171 -22.35 -6.26 -5.41
C ASP A 171 -21.20 -6.95 -4.67
N PHE A 172 -21.07 -6.67 -3.38
CA PHE A 172 -20.03 -7.23 -2.52
C PHE A 172 -20.21 -8.73 -2.25
N ARG A 173 -21.37 -9.33 -2.55
CA ARG A 173 -21.67 -10.74 -2.20
C ARG A 173 -20.81 -11.74 -2.97
N ASN A 174 -20.30 -11.34 -4.13
CA ASN A 174 -19.54 -12.21 -5.04
C ASN A 174 -18.06 -11.82 -5.16
N MET A 175 -17.55 -10.91 -4.33
CA MET A 175 -16.13 -10.53 -4.39
C MET A 175 -15.27 -11.53 -3.63
N PRO A 176 -14.19 -12.05 -4.25
CA PRO A 176 -13.27 -12.93 -3.56
C PRO A 176 -12.63 -12.20 -2.37
N SER A 177 -12.90 -12.68 -1.16
CA SER A 177 -12.21 -12.29 0.07
C SER A 177 -10.81 -12.92 0.11
N GLU A 178 -10.02 -12.77 -0.95
CA GLU A 178 -8.67 -13.31 -0.99
C GLU A 178 -7.75 -12.44 -0.13
N ASN A 179 -7.35 -13.01 1.02
CA ASN A 179 -6.33 -12.49 1.93
C ASN A 179 -6.75 -11.31 2.82
N ILE A 180 -7.97 -11.32 3.35
CA ILE A 180 -8.24 -10.67 4.64
C ILE A 180 -7.51 -11.50 5.71
N ASN A 181 -6.19 -11.29 5.84
CA ASN A 181 -5.39 -11.82 6.97
C ASN A 181 -5.77 -11.04 8.23
N THR A 182 -7.03 -11.10 8.64
CA THR A 182 -7.46 -10.59 9.95
C THR A 182 -7.18 -11.61 11.05
N ASP A 183 -7.25 -12.93 10.76
CA ASP A 183 -7.30 -13.92 11.86
C ASP A 183 -6.26 -15.04 11.82
N VAL A 184 -5.67 -15.38 10.65
CA VAL A 184 -4.64 -16.44 10.56
C VAL A 184 -3.36 -16.09 11.33
N ALA A 185 -3.19 -14.82 11.70
CA ALA A 185 -2.06 -14.34 12.49
C ALA A 185 -2.20 -14.57 14.00
N LYS A 186 -3.43 -14.62 14.53
CA LYS A 186 -3.69 -14.72 15.97
C LYS A 186 -4.06 -16.13 16.43
N GLU A 187 -4.75 -16.91 15.59
CA GLU A 187 -5.24 -18.24 16.01
C GLU A 187 -4.18 -19.35 15.95
N ASP A 188 -3.15 -19.22 15.11
CA ASP A 188 -2.13 -20.28 14.92
C ASP A 188 -0.94 -20.17 15.90
N GLY A 189 -0.98 -19.23 16.86
CA GLY A 189 0.09 -18.98 17.84
C GLY A 189 1.43 -18.52 17.24
N ARG A 190 1.52 -18.33 15.91
CA ARG A 190 2.78 -18.06 15.20
C ARG A 190 3.33 -16.64 15.38
N TYR A 191 2.54 -15.67 15.85
CA TYR A 191 2.97 -14.28 15.98
C TYR A 191 2.70 -13.69 17.37
N THR A 192 3.52 -14.06 18.35
CA THR A 192 3.64 -13.26 19.57
C THR A 192 4.64 -12.14 19.34
N VAL A 193 4.15 -10.96 18.97
CA VAL A 193 4.97 -9.73 19.00
C VAL A 193 5.17 -9.37 20.46
N ASN A 194 6.32 -9.74 21.02
CA ASN A 194 6.68 -9.32 22.37
C ASN A 194 6.99 -7.82 22.41
N ASP A 195 7.00 -7.25 23.63
CA ASP A 195 7.22 -5.81 23.83
C ASP A 195 8.54 -5.32 23.24
N LYS A 196 9.59 -6.14 23.27
CA LYS A 196 10.90 -5.79 22.70
C LYS A 196 10.82 -5.60 21.19
N LEU A 197 10.19 -6.54 20.49
CA LEU A 197 10.00 -6.47 19.03
C LEU A 197 9.06 -5.32 18.67
N PHE A 198 7.95 -5.16 19.39
CA PHE A 198 7.04 -4.02 19.19
C PHE A 198 7.76 -2.69 19.31
N ASN A 199 8.54 -2.50 20.39
CA ASN A 199 9.29 -1.27 20.63
C ASN A 199 10.32 -0.99 19.54
N SER A 200 10.99 -2.03 19.02
CA SER A 200 11.90 -1.84 17.88
C SER A 200 11.15 -1.42 16.61
N ILE A 201 10.05 -2.11 16.28
CA ILE A 201 9.21 -1.77 15.14
C ILE A 201 8.71 -0.33 15.26
N TYR A 202 8.19 0.06 16.42
CA TYR A 202 7.71 1.40 16.70
C TYR A 202 8.80 2.45 16.51
N ARG A 203 9.96 2.27 17.13
CA ARG A 203 11.11 3.19 17.01
C ARG A 203 11.53 3.36 15.55
N ASN A 204 11.66 2.26 14.82
CA ASN A 204 12.12 2.25 13.43
C ASN A 204 11.07 2.82 12.46
N ASN A 205 9.78 2.77 12.82
CA ASN A 205 8.66 3.16 11.95
C ASN A 205 7.80 4.30 12.52
N ARG A 206 8.35 5.13 13.42
CA ARG A 206 7.59 6.16 14.14
C ARG A 206 6.78 7.09 13.21
N LYS A 207 7.29 7.39 12.01
CA LYS A 207 6.55 8.23 11.04
C LYS A 207 5.34 7.51 10.46
N ASP A 208 5.44 6.21 10.20
CA ASP A 208 4.30 5.41 9.74
C ASP A 208 3.21 5.32 10.81
N PHE A 209 3.58 5.19 12.10
CA PHE A 209 2.61 5.24 13.20
C PHE A 209 1.88 6.58 13.25
N LEU A 210 2.60 7.70 13.19
CA LEU A 210 1.97 9.03 13.19
C LEU A 210 1.04 9.24 11.98
N ILE A 211 1.44 8.75 10.80
CA ILE A 211 0.61 8.79 9.59
C ILE A 211 -0.64 7.91 9.76
N TYR A 212 -0.50 6.71 10.33
CA TYR A 212 -1.61 5.80 10.56
C TYR A 212 -2.62 6.37 11.56
N GLU A 213 -2.16 6.92 12.69
CA GLU A 213 -3.02 7.58 13.68
C GLU A 213 -3.76 8.77 13.06
N LYS A 214 -3.07 9.57 12.24
CA LYS A 214 -3.71 10.66 11.51
C LYS A 214 -4.76 10.14 10.53
N ALA A 215 -4.45 9.08 9.77
CA ALA A 215 -5.40 8.44 8.86
C ALA A 215 -6.63 7.91 9.61
N LEU A 216 -6.46 7.32 10.80
CA LEU A 216 -7.57 6.90 11.66
C LEU A 216 -8.42 8.08 12.14
N SER A 217 -7.82 9.23 12.46
CA SER A 217 -8.58 10.42 12.87
C SER A 217 -9.37 11.08 11.72
N MET A 218 -8.98 10.81 10.47
CA MET A 218 -9.65 11.29 9.26
C MET A 218 -10.61 10.25 8.67
N TYR A 219 -10.60 9.02 9.20
CA TYR A 219 -11.51 7.94 8.83
C TYR A 219 -12.90 8.25 9.39
#